data_AF-A0A963LLP8-F1
#
_entry.id   AF-A0A963LLP8-F1
#
_cell.length_a   1.000
_cell.length_b   1.000
_cell.length_c   1.000
_cell.angle_alpha   90.00
_cell.angle_beta   90.00
_cell.angle_gamma   90.00
#
_symmetry.space_group_name_H-M   'P 1'
#
loop_
_entity.id
_entity.type
_entity.pdbx_description
1 polymer ?
#
loop_
_entity_poly.entity_id
_entity_poly.type
_entity_poly.pdbx_seq_one_letter_code
_entity_poly.pdbx_strand_id
1 'polypeptide(L)'
;FSVVREFCGHGIGKVFHEEPQVLHYGKPGTLEELKPGMTFTIEPMINAGRKDIKDGPEKDGWTIVTKDHSLSAQWEHTVLVTQDGYEIMTLSAGSPPPPDFVGAR
;
A
#
# COMPACT_ATOMS: atom_id res chain seq x y z
N PHE A 1 -1.90 3.20 -16.64
CA PHE A 1 -1.31 3.15 -15.29
C PHE A 1 -0.57 1.85 -15.10
N SER A 2 0.47 1.86 -14.26
CA SER A 2 1.24 0.68 -13.85
C SER A 2 1.57 0.76 -12.35
N VAL A 3 1.97 -0.36 -11.75
CA VAL A 3 2.25 -0.47 -10.31
C VAL A 3 3.76 -0.59 -10.09
N VAL A 4 4.31 0.21 -9.17
CA VAL A 4 5.69 0.07 -8.67
C VAL A 4 5.84 -1.29 -7.98
N ARG A 5 6.99 -1.95 -8.15
CA ARG A 5 7.19 -3.34 -7.65
C ARG A 5 8.29 -3.47 -6.61
N GLU A 6 9.08 -2.44 -6.44
CA GLU A 6 10.23 -2.37 -5.56
C GLU A 6 9.85 -2.01 -4.13
N PHE A 7 8.63 -1.49 -3.93
CA PHE A 7 8.07 -1.15 -2.63
C PHE A 7 6.72 -1.85 -2.40
N CYS A 8 6.45 -2.16 -1.15
CA CYS A 8 5.28 -2.92 -0.70
C CYS A 8 4.77 -2.32 0.61
N GLY A 9 3.52 -2.64 0.95
CA GLY A 9 3.06 -2.45 2.32
C GLY A 9 3.77 -3.40 3.27
N HIS A 10 3.55 -3.19 4.56
CA HIS A 10 4.27 -3.89 5.61
C HIS A 10 3.38 -4.10 6.84
N GLY A 11 3.71 -5.10 7.66
CA GLY A 11 3.21 -5.18 9.02
C GLY A 11 3.64 -3.96 9.82
N ILE A 12 2.76 -3.48 10.70
CA ILE A 12 3.02 -2.31 11.54
C ILE A 12 2.46 -2.50 12.94
N GLY A 13 3.25 -2.15 13.95
CA GLY A 13 2.88 -2.30 15.34
C GLY A 13 3.92 -1.71 16.28
N LYS A 14 4.59 -2.57 17.05
CA LYS A 14 5.71 -2.13 17.91
C LYS A 14 6.97 -1.82 17.10
N VAL A 15 7.12 -2.48 15.94
CA VAL A 15 8.15 -2.20 14.96
C VAL A 15 7.49 -1.43 13.81
N PHE A 16 8.24 -0.47 13.24
CA PHE A 16 7.70 0.40 12.20
C PHE A 16 7.42 -0.39 10.91
N HIS A 17 8.39 -1.18 10.42
CA HIS A 17 8.21 -2.10 9.30
C HIS A 17 8.53 -3.52 9.76
N GLU A 18 7.51 -4.39 9.76
CA GLU A 18 7.62 -5.82 10.09
C GLU A 18 6.84 -6.67 9.07
N GLU A 19 6.91 -8.00 9.19
CA GLU A 19 6.11 -8.89 8.36
C GLU A 19 4.60 -8.72 8.67
N PRO A 20 3.70 -8.92 7.68
CA PRO A 20 3.97 -9.42 6.35
C PRO A 20 4.37 -8.34 5.34
N GLN A 21 5.14 -8.68 4.32
CA GLN A 21 5.26 -7.86 3.11
C GLN A 21 3.99 -7.95 2.25
N VAL A 22 3.34 -6.80 2.01
CA VAL A 22 2.08 -6.69 1.27
C VAL A 22 2.35 -6.17 -0.14
N LEU A 23 2.58 -7.09 -1.08
CA LEU A 23 2.86 -6.74 -2.48
C LEU A 23 1.61 -6.16 -3.17
N HIS A 24 1.78 -5.04 -3.88
CA HIS A 24 0.71 -4.40 -4.67
C HIS A 24 0.56 -4.99 -6.09
N TYR A 25 1.28 -6.06 -6.38
CA TYR A 25 1.24 -6.81 -7.63
C TYR A 25 1.29 -8.30 -7.32
N GLY A 26 0.73 -9.13 -8.19
CA GLY A 26 0.77 -10.57 -8.01
C GLY A 26 -0.46 -11.25 -8.59
N LYS A 27 -0.73 -12.46 -8.09
CA LYS A 27 -1.92 -13.23 -8.40
C LYS A 27 -2.78 -13.32 -7.15
N PRO A 28 -4.12 -13.16 -7.24
CA PRO A 28 -5.00 -13.35 -6.09
C PRO A 28 -4.79 -14.72 -5.44
N GLY A 29 -4.79 -14.76 -4.10
CA GLY A 29 -4.68 -16.00 -3.32
C GLY A 29 -3.27 -16.55 -3.13
N THR A 30 -2.20 -15.79 -3.43
CA THR A 30 -0.81 -16.25 -3.25
C THR A 30 -0.07 -15.66 -2.06
N LEU A 31 -0.66 -14.69 -1.35
CA LEU A 31 -0.09 -14.08 -0.14
C LEU A 31 -0.55 -14.83 1.12
N GLU A 32 -0.08 -14.39 2.28
CA GLU A 32 -0.46 -14.95 3.58
C GLU A 32 -1.97 -14.87 3.84
N GLU A 33 -2.47 -15.85 4.58
CA GLU A 33 -3.83 -15.83 5.11
C GLU A 33 -3.95 -14.75 6.20
N LEU A 34 -4.90 -13.84 6.03
CA LEU A 34 -5.18 -12.79 7.00
C LEU A 34 -5.85 -13.37 8.25
N LYS A 35 -5.28 -13.09 9.42
CA LYS A 35 -5.77 -13.56 10.73
C LYS A 35 -6.16 -12.39 11.63
N PRO A 36 -7.22 -12.53 12.44
CA PRO A 36 -7.63 -11.47 13.37
C PRO A 36 -6.47 -11.03 14.26
N GLY A 37 -6.32 -9.71 14.44
CA GLY A 37 -5.25 -9.09 15.20
C GLY A 37 -4.01 -8.70 14.38
N MET A 38 -3.89 -9.14 13.12
CA MET A 38 -2.85 -8.64 12.22
C MET A 38 -3.08 -7.17 11.89
N THR A 39 -2.02 -6.37 11.91
CA THR A 39 -2.04 -4.96 11.51
C THR A 39 -0.98 -4.72 10.44
N PHE A 40 -1.37 -4.16 9.30
CA PHE A 40 -0.48 -3.91 8.16
C PHE A 40 -0.94 -2.73 7.32
N THR A 41 -0.07 -2.25 6.43
CA THR A 41 -0.35 -1.17 5.49
C THR A 41 -0.75 -1.73 4.12
N ILE A 42 -1.65 -1.02 3.45
CA ILE A 42 -1.86 -1.13 2.01
C ILE A 42 -1.54 0.24 1.42
N GLU A 43 -0.48 0.33 0.62
CA GLU A 43 0.15 1.61 0.21
C GLU A 43 0.53 1.68 -1.28
N PRO A 44 -0.39 1.39 -2.22
CA PRO A 44 -0.06 1.24 -3.63
C PRO A 44 0.48 2.54 -4.25
N MET A 45 1.63 2.43 -4.91
CA MET A 45 2.19 3.47 -5.78
C MET A 45 1.85 3.18 -7.24
N ILE A 46 1.10 4.09 -7.85
CA ILE A 46 0.56 3.96 -9.21
C ILE A 46 1.18 5.00 -10.14
N ASN A 47 1.94 4.53 -11.14
CA ASN A 47 2.56 5.37 -12.15
C ASN A 47 1.60 5.58 -13.34
N ALA A 48 1.58 6.78 -13.90
CA ALA A 48 0.89 7.07 -15.15
C ALA A 48 1.54 6.32 -16.33
N GLY A 49 2.88 6.29 -16.36
CA GLY A 49 3.69 5.61 -17.36
C GLY A 49 4.08 4.17 -16.98
N ARG A 50 5.37 3.85 -17.13
CA ARG A 50 5.96 2.53 -16.86
C ARG A 50 6.20 2.30 -15.37
N LYS A 51 6.31 1.03 -15.00
CA LYS A 51 6.50 0.62 -13.60
C LYS A 51 7.89 0.96 -13.04
N ASP A 52 8.89 1.08 -13.92
CA ASP A 52 10.29 1.16 -13.50
C ASP A 52 10.57 2.51 -12.82
N ILE A 53 11.29 2.45 -11.71
CA ILE A 53 11.72 3.59 -10.91
C ILE A 53 13.26 3.73 -10.93
N LYS A 54 13.77 4.83 -10.38
CA LYS A 54 15.20 5.07 -10.14
C LYS A 54 15.39 6.07 -9.01
N ASP A 55 16.61 6.13 -8.48
CA ASP A 55 17.01 7.21 -7.56
C ASP A 55 16.80 8.57 -8.20
N GLY A 56 16.40 9.53 -7.36
CA GLY A 56 16.19 10.91 -7.72
C GLY A 56 17.49 11.57 -8.23
N PRO A 57 17.37 12.65 -9.03
CA PRO A 57 18.52 13.35 -9.59
C PRO A 57 19.44 13.94 -8.52
N GLU A 58 18.92 14.25 -7.33
CA GLU A 58 19.68 14.78 -6.19
C GLU A 58 20.57 13.73 -5.52
N LYS A 59 20.33 12.42 -5.75
CA LYS A 59 21.09 11.30 -5.16
C LYS A 59 21.22 11.40 -3.64
N ASP A 60 20.14 11.78 -2.98
CA ASP A 60 20.05 11.93 -1.51
C ASP A 60 19.92 10.58 -0.76
N GLY A 61 19.81 9.47 -1.49
CA GLY A 61 19.63 8.12 -0.94
C GLY A 61 18.20 7.78 -0.54
N TRP A 62 17.22 8.64 -0.85
CA TRP A 62 15.82 8.48 -0.43
C TRP A 62 14.82 8.76 -1.53
N THR A 63 15.00 9.85 -2.26
CA THR A 63 14.04 10.28 -3.27
C THR A 63 14.03 9.28 -4.41
N ILE A 64 12.84 8.78 -4.73
CA ILE A 64 12.61 7.89 -5.86
C ILE A 64 11.74 8.60 -6.89
N VAL A 65 12.10 8.44 -8.17
CA VAL A 65 11.34 8.97 -9.30
C VAL A 65 11.01 7.86 -10.30
N THR A 66 9.95 8.06 -11.07
CA THR A 66 9.67 7.20 -12.22
C THR A 66 10.80 7.31 -13.24
N LYS A 67 11.23 6.17 -13.81
CA LYS A 67 12.35 6.15 -14.76
C LYS A 67 12.04 6.93 -16.04
N ASP A 68 10.76 7.01 -16.40
CA ASP A 68 10.24 7.76 -17.55
C ASP A 68 9.73 9.17 -17.20
N HIS A 69 9.91 9.62 -15.96
CA HIS A 69 9.49 10.94 -15.46
C HIS A 69 7.99 11.24 -15.58
N SER A 70 7.16 10.20 -15.77
CA SER A 70 5.70 10.33 -15.67
C SER A 70 5.25 10.54 -14.22
N LEU A 71 4.04 11.07 -14.04
CA LEU A 71 3.44 11.25 -12.71
C LEU A 71 3.25 9.91 -12.00
N SER A 72 3.38 9.94 -10.67
CA SER A 72 3.01 8.84 -9.78
C SER A 72 2.11 9.37 -8.66
N ALA A 73 1.25 8.51 -8.14
CA ALA A 73 0.39 8.81 -7.00
C ALA A 73 0.40 7.63 -6.03
N GLN A 74 0.28 7.93 -4.74
CA GLN A 74 0.22 6.96 -3.66
C GLN A 74 -0.87 7.37 -2.68
N TRP A 75 -1.51 6.36 -2.09
CA TRP A 75 -2.36 6.48 -0.92
C TRP A 75 -2.05 5.32 0.01
N GLU A 76 -2.29 5.49 1.30
CA GLU A 76 -1.99 4.48 2.30
C GLU A 76 -3.03 4.47 3.42
N HIS A 77 -3.33 3.26 3.89
CA HIS A 77 -4.02 3.06 5.17
C HIS A 77 -3.37 1.92 5.96
N THR A 78 -3.30 2.13 7.28
CA THR A 78 -3.13 1.04 8.26
C THR A 78 -4.47 0.32 8.47
N VAL A 79 -4.44 -1.00 8.32
CA VAL A 79 -5.59 -1.90 8.41
C VAL A 79 -5.38 -2.88 9.55
N LEU A 80 -6.37 -3.01 10.43
CA LEU A 80 -6.46 -4.07 11.43
C LEU A 80 -7.42 -5.15 10.92
N VAL A 81 -6.99 -6.42 10.94
CA VAL A 81 -7.88 -7.56 10.65
C VAL A 81 -8.73 -7.87 11.88
N THR A 82 -10.06 -7.91 11.72
CA THR A 82 -11.02 -8.28 12.78
C THR A 82 -11.46 -9.73 12.61
N GLN A 83 -12.31 -10.24 13.51
CA GLN A 83 -12.84 -11.62 13.42
C GLN A 83 -13.66 -11.88 12.15
N ASP A 84 -14.29 -10.84 11.63
CA ASP A 84 -15.31 -10.86 10.59
C ASP A 84 -15.01 -9.91 9.42
N GLY A 85 -13.86 -9.22 9.44
CA GLY A 85 -13.52 -8.22 8.43
C GLY A 85 -12.26 -7.43 8.77
N TYR A 86 -12.37 -6.10 8.72
CA TYR A 86 -11.26 -5.19 8.94
C TYR A 86 -11.68 -3.85 9.54
N GLU A 87 -10.76 -3.17 10.20
CA GLU A 87 -10.87 -1.77 10.64
C GLU A 87 -9.79 -0.92 9.94
N ILE A 88 -10.18 0.26 9.46
CA ILE A 88 -9.22 1.23 8.91
C ILE A 88 -8.83 2.20 10.01
N MET A 89 -7.62 2.06 10.55
CA MET A 89 -7.17 2.79 11.74
C MET A 89 -6.76 4.25 11.46
N THR A 90 -6.68 4.62 10.18
CA THR A 90 -6.12 5.89 9.71
C THR A 90 -7.11 6.69 8.86
N LEU A 91 -8.42 6.44 9.05
CA LEU A 91 -9.45 7.28 8.42
C LEU A 91 -9.39 8.70 8.98
N SER A 92 -9.48 9.67 8.07
CA SER A 92 -9.57 11.08 8.41
C SER A 92 -10.98 11.59 8.13
N ALA A 93 -11.37 12.72 8.73
CA ALA A 93 -12.67 13.36 8.45
C ALA A 93 -12.85 13.75 6.97
N GLY A 94 -11.76 13.92 6.23
CA GLY A 94 -11.76 14.26 4.79
C GLY A 94 -11.63 13.05 3.86
N SER A 95 -11.55 11.83 4.40
CA SER A 95 -11.45 10.63 3.58
C SER A 95 -12.72 10.48 2.72
N PRO A 96 -12.59 10.15 1.42
CA PRO A 96 -13.75 9.83 0.59
C PRO A 96 -14.59 8.71 1.21
N PRO A 97 -15.90 8.66 0.91
CA PRO A 97 -16.73 7.55 1.35
C PRO A 97 -16.17 6.23 0.77
N PRO A 98 -16.35 5.10 1.48
CA PRO A 98 -16.02 3.79 0.94
C PRO A 98 -16.71 3.57 -0.43
N PRO A 99 -16.06 2.89 -1.38
CA PRO A 99 -16.69 2.54 -2.66
C PRO A 99 -17.96 1.71 -2.48
N ASP A 100 -18.94 1.87 -3.38
CA ASP A 100 -20.26 1.21 -3.29
C ASP A 100 -20.20 -0.34 -3.23
N PHE A 101 -19.12 -0.94 -3.73
CA PHE A 101 -18.93 -2.40 -3.68
C PHE A 101 -18.43 -2.91 -2.32
N VAL A 102 -18.00 -2.00 -1.43
CA VAL A 102 -17.71 -2.32 -0.05
C VAL A 102 -19.06 -2.31 0.67
N GLY A 103 -19.58 -3.50 0.98
CA GLY A 103 -20.85 -3.65 1.68
C GLY A 103 -20.88 -2.84 2.98
N ALA A 104 -22.08 -2.37 3.36
CA ALA A 104 -22.30 -1.84 4.70
C ALA A 104 -21.90 -2.94 5.70
N ARG A 105 -20.97 -2.60 6.60
CA ARG A 105 -20.53 -3.49 7.68
C ARG A 105 -21.71 -3.87 8.57
#